data_AF-A0A403T6B2-F1
#
_entry.id   AF-A0A403T6B2-F1
#
_cell.length_a   1.000
_cell.length_b   1.000
_cell.length_c   1.000
_cell.angle_alpha   90.00
_cell.angle_beta   90.00
_cell.angle_gamma   90.00
#
_symmetry.space_group_name_H-M   'P 1'
#
loop_
_entity.id
_entity.type
_entity.pdbx_description
1 polymer ?
#
loop_
_entity_poly.entity_id
_entity_poly.type
_entity_poly.pdbx_seq_one_letter_code
_entity_poly.pdbx_strand_id
1 'polypeptide(L)'
;MCPDNTHAKKLYMANDIHYPGQTNHDACFIPKSVRQYAGEPLYIIVAHWCLLQQNWVQRNQISEAFHITARRASYLIAYLRSKATRVVCVCRHQTLLNKALRYEIYVFRVLDNPTPSTRREKAGPPPVSKRRVGNGDRSMANELWNRLCSNRNAGKILKKEKKEDDRT
;
A
#
# COMPACT_ATOMS: atom_id res chain seq x y z
N MET A 1 18.12 -18.69 -41.54
CA MET A 1 18.16 -19.29 -40.20
C MET A 1 18.11 -18.19 -39.15
N CYS A 2 16.90 -17.79 -38.74
CA CYS A 2 16.61 -17.00 -37.54
C CYS A 2 15.20 -17.43 -37.11
N PRO A 3 14.97 -17.97 -35.90
CA PRO A 3 13.61 -18.14 -35.43
C PRO A 3 13.11 -16.82 -34.84
N ASP A 4 12.00 -16.33 -35.39
CA ASP A 4 11.21 -15.21 -34.86
C ASP A 4 10.66 -15.59 -33.49
N ASN A 5 11.08 -14.87 -32.45
CA ASN A 5 10.57 -15.00 -31.08
C ASN A 5 9.22 -14.27 -30.95
N THR A 6 8.21 -14.77 -31.65
CA THR A 6 6.83 -14.29 -31.56
C THR A 6 6.18 -14.85 -30.29
N HIS A 7 6.00 -13.97 -29.29
CA HIS A 7 5.04 -14.06 -28.19
C HIS A 7 4.73 -15.47 -27.64
N ALA A 8 5.62 -16.01 -26.82
CA ALA A 8 5.28 -17.10 -25.93
C ALA A 8 4.25 -16.59 -24.89
N LYS A 9 2.94 -16.71 -25.20
CA LYS A 9 1.88 -16.58 -24.20
C LYS A 9 2.08 -17.70 -23.18
N LYS A 10 2.63 -17.37 -22.01
CA LYS A 10 2.67 -18.27 -20.85
C LYS A 10 1.23 -18.67 -20.53
N LEU A 11 0.91 -19.94 -20.79
CA LEU A 11 -0.37 -20.55 -20.49
C LEU A 11 -0.45 -20.73 -18.96
N TYR A 12 -1.01 -19.74 -18.26
CA TYR A 12 -1.25 -19.83 -16.82
C TYR A 12 -2.41 -20.79 -16.58
N MET A 13 -2.21 -21.77 -15.70
CA MET A 13 -3.27 -22.72 -15.34
C MET A 13 -4.31 -21.99 -14.47
N ALA A 14 -5.59 -22.35 -14.58
CA ALA A 14 -6.71 -21.68 -13.89
C ALA A 14 -6.57 -21.59 -12.35
N ASN A 15 -5.68 -22.40 -11.76
CA ASN A 15 -5.40 -22.44 -10.32
C ASN A 15 -4.38 -21.39 -9.85
N ASP A 16 -3.92 -20.53 -10.76
CA ASP A 16 -2.81 -19.62 -10.51
C ASP A 16 -3.25 -18.19 -10.20
N ILE A 17 -4.56 -17.94 -10.26
CA ILE A 17 -5.17 -16.62 -10.16
C ILE A 17 -5.78 -16.45 -8.77
N HIS A 18 -5.26 -15.50 -8.01
CA HIS A 18 -5.82 -15.08 -6.74
C HIS A 18 -6.86 -13.99 -6.97
N TYR A 19 -8.09 -14.30 -6.56
CA TYR A 19 -9.20 -13.36 -6.56
C TYR A 19 -9.28 -12.71 -5.18
N PRO A 20 -8.86 -11.44 -5.06
CA PRO A 20 -9.04 -10.70 -3.81
C PRO A 20 -10.54 -10.57 -3.51
N GLY A 21 -10.95 -10.80 -2.26
CA GLY A 21 -12.37 -10.75 -1.84
C GLY A 21 -13.03 -9.37 -1.91
N GLN A 22 -12.32 -8.35 -2.41
CA GLN A 22 -12.81 -6.99 -2.60
C GLN A 22 -12.83 -6.65 -4.09
N THR A 23 -13.97 -6.15 -4.57
CA THR A 23 -14.25 -5.89 -5.99
C THR A 23 -13.34 -4.86 -6.66
N ASN A 24 -12.70 -3.99 -5.87
CA ASN A 24 -11.78 -2.96 -6.38
C ASN A 24 -10.34 -3.47 -6.57
N HIS A 25 -10.08 -4.76 -6.38
CA HIS A 25 -8.75 -5.33 -6.52
C HIS A 25 -8.67 -6.24 -7.74
N ASP A 26 -7.67 -5.99 -8.59
CA ASP A 26 -7.44 -6.85 -9.75
C ASP A 26 -7.05 -8.26 -9.33
N ALA A 27 -7.43 -9.24 -10.13
CA ALA A 27 -6.91 -10.60 -10.05
C ALA A 27 -5.39 -10.58 -10.18
N CYS A 28 -4.68 -11.29 -9.30
CA CYS A 28 -3.22 -11.35 -9.34
C CYS A 28 -2.73 -12.78 -9.48
N PHE A 29 -1.59 -12.95 -10.13
CA PHE A 29 -0.98 -14.26 -10.30
C PHE A 29 -0.18 -14.64 -9.04
N ILE A 30 -0.31 -15.88 -8.59
CA ILE A 30 0.51 -16.42 -7.50
C ILE A 30 1.62 -17.31 -8.09
N PRO A 31 2.91 -16.95 -7.90
CA PRO A 31 4.04 -17.80 -8.27
C PRO A 31 3.94 -19.19 -7.64
N LYS A 32 4.33 -20.23 -8.40
CA LYS A 32 4.32 -21.64 -7.96
C LYS A 32 4.95 -21.84 -6.58
N SER A 33 6.04 -21.12 -6.30
CA SER A 33 6.80 -21.21 -5.04
C SER A 33 6.03 -20.78 -3.79
N VAL A 34 4.96 -20.01 -3.93
CA VAL A 34 4.16 -19.49 -2.80
C VAL A 34 2.69 -19.85 -2.88
N ARG A 35 2.31 -20.80 -3.74
CA ARG A 35 0.90 -21.26 -3.88
C ARG A 35 0.32 -21.87 -2.61
N GLN A 36 1.15 -22.48 -1.77
CA GLN A 36 0.69 -23.02 -0.49
C GLN A 36 0.07 -21.96 0.43
N TYR A 37 0.35 -20.67 0.18
CA TYR A 37 -0.19 -19.54 0.94
C TYR A 37 -1.39 -18.86 0.25
N ALA A 38 -2.00 -19.46 -0.78
CA ALA A 38 -3.06 -18.81 -1.58
C ALA A 38 -4.29 -18.34 -0.78
N GLY A 39 -4.52 -18.88 0.43
CA GLY A 39 -5.59 -18.46 1.34
C GLY A 39 -5.25 -17.26 2.24
N GLU A 40 -4.00 -16.81 2.25
CA GLU A 40 -3.57 -15.62 3.01
C GLU A 40 -3.79 -14.33 2.21
N PRO A 41 -3.84 -13.15 2.85
CA PRO A 41 -3.95 -11.89 2.13
C PRO A 41 -2.68 -11.66 1.29
N LEU A 42 -2.85 -11.03 0.12
CA LEU A 42 -1.77 -10.85 -0.87
C LEU A 42 -0.45 -10.32 -0.30
N TYR A 43 -0.47 -9.42 0.67
CA TYR A 43 0.76 -8.88 1.26
C TYR A 43 1.59 -9.94 2.02
N ILE A 44 0.94 -10.95 2.60
CA ILE A 44 1.61 -12.09 3.26
C ILE A 44 2.20 -13.03 2.22
N ILE A 45 1.46 -13.31 1.14
CA ILE A 45 1.96 -14.13 0.03
C ILE A 45 3.20 -13.47 -0.60
N VAL A 46 3.16 -12.15 -0.81
CA VAL A 46 4.32 -11.37 -1.28
C VAL A 46 5.47 -11.42 -0.28
N ALA A 47 5.20 -11.34 1.03
CA ALA A 47 6.25 -11.45 2.05
C ALA A 47 6.95 -12.81 2.04
N HIS A 48 6.19 -13.91 1.90
CA HIS A 48 6.77 -15.25 1.73
C HIS A 48 7.61 -15.35 0.45
N TRP A 49 7.15 -14.74 -0.64
CA TRP A 49 7.91 -14.75 -1.88
C TRP A 49 9.22 -13.96 -1.76
N CYS A 50 9.19 -12.80 -1.09
CA CYS A 50 10.38 -12.02 -0.79
C CYS A 50 11.37 -12.77 0.10
N LEU A 51 10.85 -13.53 1.10
CA LEU A 51 11.68 -14.38 1.97
C LEU A 51 12.44 -15.43 1.17
N LEU A 52 11.80 -16.05 0.17
CA LEU A 52 12.44 -17.02 -0.73
C LEU A 52 13.53 -16.41 -1.62
N GLN A 53 13.48 -15.11 -1.90
CA GLN A 53 14.52 -14.45 -2.70
C GLN A 53 15.83 -14.27 -1.94
N GLN A 54 15.79 -14.25 -0.59
CA GLN A 54 16.94 -14.00 0.30
C GLN A 54 17.78 -12.75 -0.08
N ASN A 55 17.17 -11.79 -0.77
CA ASN A 55 17.84 -10.61 -1.29
C ASN A 55 16.92 -9.38 -1.21
N TRP A 56 17.48 -8.20 -1.46
CA TRP A 56 16.73 -6.97 -1.60
C TRP A 56 15.81 -7.04 -2.81
N VAL A 57 14.51 -6.89 -2.56
CA VAL A 57 13.47 -6.96 -3.58
C VAL A 57 12.96 -5.56 -3.92
N GLN A 58 12.91 -5.26 -5.21
CA GLN A 58 12.35 -4.04 -5.77
C GLN A 58 10.87 -4.18 -6.14
N ARG A 59 10.18 -3.04 -6.21
CA ARG A 59 8.80 -2.94 -6.70
C ARG A 59 8.57 -3.66 -8.05
N ASN A 60 9.50 -3.53 -9.00
CA ASN A 60 9.35 -4.11 -10.33
C ASN A 60 9.38 -5.64 -10.30
N GLN A 61 10.26 -6.21 -9.48
CA GLN A 61 10.34 -7.67 -9.31
C GLN A 61 9.04 -8.24 -8.74
N ILE A 62 8.41 -7.54 -7.78
CA ILE A 62 7.09 -7.92 -7.24
C ILE A 62 6.01 -7.78 -8.32
N SER A 63 6.03 -6.66 -9.07
CA SER A 63 5.09 -6.39 -10.15
C SER A 63 5.11 -7.49 -11.22
N GLU A 64 6.31 -7.90 -11.63
CA GLU A 64 6.53 -8.97 -12.61
C GLU A 64 6.13 -10.34 -12.06
N ALA A 65 6.57 -10.69 -10.84
CA ALA A 65 6.30 -12.00 -10.26
C ALA A 65 4.80 -12.23 -10.01
N PHE A 66 4.07 -11.21 -9.58
CA PHE A 66 2.64 -11.33 -9.23
C PHE A 66 1.69 -10.83 -10.33
N HIS A 67 2.25 -10.40 -11.47
CA HIS A 67 1.48 -9.79 -12.56
C HIS A 67 0.54 -8.66 -12.09
N ILE A 68 1.02 -7.84 -11.15
CA ILE A 68 0.30 -6.67 -10.64
C ILE A 68 0.91 -5.39 -11.17
N THR A 69 0.18 -4.28 -11.10
CA THR A 69 0.75 -2.97 -11.45
C THR A 69 1.88 -2.58 -10.50
N ALA A 70 2.88 -1.88 -11.04
CA ALA A 70 3.96 -1.28 -10.26
C ALA A 70 3.43 -0.44 -9.08
N ARG A 71 2.34 0.31 -9.30
CA ARG A 71 1.68 1.10 -8.26
C ARG A 71 1.18 0.23 -7.11
N ARG A 72 0.54 -0.90 -7.40
CA ARG A 72 0.05 -1.84 -6.39
C ARG A 72 1.22 -2.48 -5.63
N ALA A 73 2.30 -2.86 -6.31
CA ALA A 73 3.51 -3.35 -5.67
C ALA A 73 4.12 -2.31 -4.71
N SER A 74 4.13 -1.02 -5.08
CA SER A 74 4.56 0.05 -4.17
C SER A 74 3.70 0.15 -2.91
N TYR A 75 2.38 0.00 -3.05
CA TYR A 75 1.49 -0.02 -1.88
C TYR A 75 1.75 -1.21 -0.98
N LEU A 76 2.04 -2.39 -1.55
CA LEU A 76 2.39 -3.57 -0.75
C LEU A 76 3.69 -3.35 0.04
N ILE A 77 4.73 -2.78 -0.58
CA ILE A 77 5.99 -2.43 0.11
C ILE A 77 5.72 -1.43 1.25
N ALA A 78 4.93 -0.39 0.98
CA ALA A 78 4.59 0.60 2.00
C ALA A 78 3.75 0.00 3.15
N TYR A 79 2.85 -0.93 2.83
CA TYR A 79 2.05 -1.64 3.81
C TYR A 79 2.89 -2.55 4.69
N LEU A 80 3.78 -3.34 4.09
CA LEU A 80 4.73 -4.20 4.80
C LEU A 80 5.60 -3.39 5.76
N ARG A 81 6.07 -2.21 5.33
CA ARG A 81 6.86 -1.31 6.18
C ARG A 81 6.09 -0.79 7.41
N SER A 82 4.79 -0.51 7.27
CA SER A 82 4.04 0.29 8.25
C SER A 82 3.10 -0.51 9.14
N LYS A 83 2.56 -1.63 8.65
CA LYS A 83 1.40 -2.31 9.27
C LYS A 83 1.53 -3.82 9.40
N ALA A 84 2.67 -4.41 9.05
CA ALA A 84 2.83 -5.86 9.10
C ALA A 84 3.45 -6.32 10.42
N THR A 85 2.65 -6.43 11.48
CA THR A 85 3.07 -7.10 12.73
C THR A 85 3.48 -8.55 12.49
N ARG A 86 2.95 -9.17 11.42
CA ARG A 86 3.28 -10.54 10.99
C ARG A 86 4.57 -10.65 10.19
N VAL A 87 5.18 -9.56 9.73
CA VAL A 87 6.34 -9.63 8.82
C VAL A 87 7.49 -8.84 9.40
N VAL A 88 8.62 -9.53 9.64
CA VAL A 88 9.87 -8.91 10.04
C VAL A 88 10.66 -8.56 8.78
N CYS A 89 10.69 -7.27 8.43
CA CYS A 89 11.37 -6.76 7.25
C CYS A 89 12.15 -5.47 7.53
N VAL A 90 13.18 -5.23 6.71
CA VAL A 90 13.88 -3.95 6.65
C VAL A 90 13.64 -3.34 5.27
N CYS A 91 13.43 -2.03 5.25
CA CYS A 91 13.27 -1.26 4.03
C CYS A 91 14.41 -0.26 3.88
N ARG A 92 14.96 -0.14 2.68
CA ARG A 92 15.90 0.94 2.32
C ARG A 92 15.38 1.71 1.12
N HIS A 93 15.90 2.91 0.93
CA HIS A 93 15.68 3.70 -0.27
C HIS A 93 17.02 3.99 -0.91
N GLN A 94 17.11 3.75 -2.22
CA GLN A 94 18.25 4.12 -3.03
C GLN A 94 17.89 5.38 -3.83
N THR A 95 18.69 6.43 -3.66
CA THR A 95 18.59 7.62 -4.50
C THR A 95 19.38 7.36 -5.78
N LEU A 96 18.67 7.36 -6.91
CA LEU A 96 19.31 7.26 -8.21
C LEU A 96 19.94 8.59 -8.64
N LEU A 97 20.81 8.54 -9.65
CA LEU A 97 21.45 9.70 -10.26
C LEU A 97 20.45 10.77 -10.72
N ASN A 98 19.24 10.35 -11.10
CA ASN A 98 18.14 11.24 -11.49
C ASN A 98 17.31 11.79 -10.31
N LYS A 99 17.82 11.69 -9.07
CA LYS A 99 17.13 12.08 -7.82
C LYS A 99 15.83 11.31 -7.53
N ALA A 100 15.53 10.25 -8.30
CA ALA A 100 14.39 9.40 -8.02
C ALA A 100 14.72 8.40 -6.90
N LEU A 101 13.78 8.19 -6.00
CA LEU A 101 13.89 7.22 -4.91
C LEU A 101 13.36 5.85 -5.36
N ARG A 102 14.16 4.80 -5.20
CA ARG A 102 13.74 3.41 -5.34
C ARG A 102 13.70 2.72 -3.99
N TYR A 103 12.53 2.21 -3.64
CA TYR A 103 12.33 1.45 -2.42
C TYR A 103 12.68 -0.02 -2.65
N GLU A 104 13.44 -0.57 -1.72
CA GLU A 104 13.78 -1.97 -1.66
C GLU A 104 13.41 -2.52 -0.28
N ILE A 105 12.96 -3.77 -0.28
CA ILE A 105 12.55 -4.48 0.92
C ILE A 105 13.33 -5.79 1.06
N TYR A 106 13.77 -6.07 2.27
CA TYR A 106 14.35 -7.35 2.66
C TYR A 106 13.48 -7.97 3.76
N VAL A 107 12.99 -9.19 3.55
CA VAL A 107 12.14 -9.90 4.50
C VAL A 107 12.97 -10.99 5.18
N PHE A 108 13.06 -10.94 6.51
CA PHE A 108 13.82 -11.91 7.32
C PHE A 108 12.95 -13.08 7.76
N ARG A 109 11.71 -12.79 8.14
CA ARG A 109 10.78 -13.80 8.67
C ARG A 109 9.34 -13.35 8.48
N VAL A 110 8.48 -14.32 8.15
CA VAL A 110 7.03 -14.16 8.21
C VAL A 110 6.55 -15.00 9.39
N LEU A 111 5.83 -14.37 10.32
CA LEU A 111 5.23 -15.01 11.47
C LEU A 111 3.88 -15.59 11.06
N ASP A 112 3.65 -16.84 11.47
CA ASP A 112 2.35 -17.48 11.34
C ASP A 112 1.33 -16.71 12.17
N ASN A 113 0.06 -16.78 11.76
CA ASN A 113 -1.00 -16.27 12.62
C ASN A 113 -0.91 -17.01 13.96
N PRO A 114 -0.96 -16.31 15.12
CA PRO A 114 -1.33 -17.01 16.33
C PRO A 114 -2.67 -17.67 16.02
N THR A 115 -2.73 -18.99 16.21
CA THR A 115 -3.92 -19.81 15.99
C THR A 115 -5.14 -19.02 16.46
N PRO A 116 -6.19 -18.84 15.63
CA PRO A 116 -7.40 -18.24 16.14
C PRO A 116 -7.86 -19.18 17.25
N SER A 117 -7.76 -18.74 18.51
CA SER A 117 -8.39 -19.46 19.62
C SER A 117 -9.81 -19.72 19.15
N THR A 118 -10.17 -21.00 19.14
CA THR A 118 -11.51 -21.56 18.97
C THR A 118 -12.55 -20.49 18.71
N ARG A 119 -12.98 -20.38 17.44
CA ARG A 119 -14.25 -19.79 16.99
C ARG A 119 -15.18 -19.60 18.19
N ARG A 120 -15.22 -18.40 18.79
CA ARG A 120 -16.28 -18.09 19.74
C ARG A 120 -17.55 -18.27 18.95
N GLU A 121 -18.31 -19.28 19.31
CA GLU A 121 -19.64 -19.52 18.80
C GLU A 121 -20.41 -18.19 18.88
N LYS A 122 -20.71 -17.64 17.70
CA LYS A 122 -21.96 -16.96 17.38
C LYS A 122 -22.58 -16.14 18.52
N ALA A 123 -21.86 -15.17 19.07
CA ALA A 123 -22.44 -14.15 19.94
C ALA A 123 -23.12 -13.07 19.09
N GLY A 124 -24.30 -13.39 18.52
CA GLY A 124 -25.28 -12.45 17.96
C GLY A 124 -24.83 -11.50 16.83
N PRO A 125 -25.75 -10.85 16.11
CA PRO A 125 -25.37 -9.72 15.28
C PRO A 125 -24.95 -8.56 16.22
N PRO A 126 -23.83 -7.86 15.96
CA PRO A 126 -23.57 -6.60 16.65
C PRO A 126 -24.71 -5.63 16.32
N PRO A 127 -25.22 -4.83 17.28
CA PRO A 127 -26.23 -3.84 16.97
C PRO A 127 -25.64 -2.88 15.94
N VAL A 128 -26.36 -2.75 14.82
CA VAL A 128 -26.08 -1.79 13.78
C VAL A 128 -26.13 -0.39 14.41
N SER A 129 -24.97 0.23 14.57
CA SER A 129 -24.85 1.68 14.70
C SER A 129 -23.85 2.16 13.64
N LYS A 130 -24.24 2.02 12.37
CA LYS A 130 -23.66 2.82 11.28
C LYS A 130 -23.97 4.28 11.59
N ARG A 131 -22.94 5.11 11.77
CA ARG A 131 -22.98 6.56 12.03
C ARG A 131 -23.39 6.94 13.46
N ARG A 132 -22.40 7.03 14.33
CA ARG A 132 -22.37 8.12 15.29
C ARG A 132 -21.02 8.81 15.19
N VAL A 133 -20.80 9.48 14.05
CA VAL A 133 -19.94 10.66 14.05
C VAL A 133 -20.69 11.62 14.94
N GLY A 134 -20.17 11.88 16.14
CA GLY A 134 -20.72 12.90 17.03
C GLY A 134 -20.92 14.18 16.23
N ASN A 135 -22.01 14.89 16.54
CA ASN A 135 -22.44 16.14 15.92
C ASN A 135 -21.33 17.21 15.99
N GLY A 136 -20.30 17.07 15.17
CA GLY A 136 -19.29 18.09 14.94
C GLY A 136 -19.96 19.11 14.06
N ASP A 137 -20.37 20.21 14.69
CA ASP A 137 -21.07 21.29 14.02
C ASP A 137 -20.27 21.72 12.77
N ARG A 138 -20.88 21.50 11.60
CA ARG A 138 -20.27 21.84 10.31
C ARG A 138 -19.96 23.34 10.23
N SER A 139 -20.72 24.17 10.96
CA SER A 139 -20.45 25.60 11.05
C SER A 139 -19.10 25.86 11.73
N MET A 140 -18.85 25.22 12.87
CA MET A 140 -17.59 25.36 13.62
C MET A 140 -16.38 24.85 12.82
N ALA A 141 -16.53 23.75 12.10
CA ALA A 141 -15.46 23.24 11.23
C ALA A 141 -15.17 24.20 10.05
N ASN A 142 -16.21 24.77 9.44
CA ASN A 142 -16.07 25.74 8.36
C ASN A 142 -15.52 27.09 8.84
N GLU A 143 -15.93 27.56 10.02
CA GLU A 143 -15.39 28.78 10.63
C GLU A 143 -13.91 28.65 10.98
N LEU A 144 -13.52 27.51 11.56
CA LEU A 144 -12.12 27.22 11.85
C LEU A 144 -11.30 27.20 10.55
N TRP A 145 -11.81 26.55 9.51
CA TRP A 145 -11.17 26.51 8.19
C TRP A 145 -11.03 27.91 7.58
N ASN A 146 -12.10 28.71 7.61
CA ASN A 146 -12.11 30.07 7.10
C ASN A 146 -11.13 30.97 7.88
N ARG A 147 -11.09 30.89 9.22
CA ARG A 147 -10.12 31.62 10.04
C ARG A 147 -8.68 31.26 9.70
N LEU A 148 -8.38 29.98 9.52
CA LEU A 148 -7.03 29.53 9.15
C LEU A 148 -6.62 30.01 7.76
N CYS A 149 -7.54 30.01 6.79
CA CYS A 149 -7.33 30.56 5.46
C CYS A 149 -7.09 32.08 5.50
N SER A 150 -7.91 32.81 6.26
CA SER A 150 -7.76 34.26 6.45
C SER A 150 -6.45 34.63 7.13
N ASN A 151 -6.01 33.90 8.16
CA ASN A 151 -4.73 34.15 8.83
C ASN A 151 -3.51 33.88 7.93
N ARG A 152 -3.59 32.91 7.02
CA ARG A 152 -2.55 32.70 5.98
C ARG A 152 -2.51 33.84 4.96
N ASN A 153 -3.64 34.51 4.73
CA ASN A 153 -3.72 35.68 3.86
C ASN A 153 -3.35 36.99 4.57
N ALA A 154 -3.53 37.09 5.90
CA ALA A 154 -3.09 38.24 6.70
C ALA A 154 -1.57 38.47 6.60
N GLY A 155 -0.78 37.39 6.60
CA GLY A 155 0.67 37.48 6.37
C GLY A 155 1.07 37.93 4.97
N LYS A 156 0.17 37.85 3.97
CA LYS A 156 0.39 38.38 2.62
C LYS A 156 0.01 39.86 2.51
N ILE A 157 -1.01 40.29 3.26
CA ILE A 157 -1.47 41.69 3.32
C ILE A 157 -0.43 42.57 4.03
N LEU A 158 0.08 42.12 5.19
CA LEU A 158 1.16 42.82 5.92
C LEU A 158 2.48 42.90 5.13
N LYS A 159 2.73 41.95 4.22
CA LYS A 159 3.88 42.01 3.30
C LYS A 159 3.66 42.95 2.11
N LYS A 160 2.42 43.32 1.81
CA LYS A 160 2.06 44.24 0.73
C LYS A 160 2.10 45.68 1.22
N GLU A 161 1.59 45.95 2.42
CA GLU A 161 1.65 47.28 3.06
C GLU A 161 3.10 47.74 3.32
N LYS A 162 3.96 46.85 3.85
CA LYS A 162 5.40 47.17 4.01
C LYS A 162 6.16 47.47 2.71
N LYS A 163 5.62 47.15 1.54
CA LYS A 163 6.23 47.45 0.24
C LYS A 163 5.71 48.75 -0.38
N GLU A 164 4.58 49.27 0.08
CA GLU A 164 4.04 50.56 -0.36
C GLU A 164 4.64 51.72 0.45
N ASP A 165 4.94 51.51 1.75
CA ASP A 165 5.55 52.54 2.59
C ASP A 165 7.04 52.83 2.28
N ASP A 166 7.73 51.93 1.57
CA ASP A 166 9.16 52.08 1.20
C ASP A 166 9.34 52.75 -0.18
N ARG A 167 8.27 53.37 -0.71
CA ARG A 167 8.25 54.05 -2.02
C ARG A 167 7.85 55.52 -1.96
N THR A 168 7.89 56.12 -0.77
CA THR A 168 7.71 57.57 -0.56
C THR A 168 8.98 58.15 0.03
#